data_AF-A0A656Z2I4-F1
#
_entry.id   AF-A0A656Z2I4-F1
#
_cell.length_a   1.000
_cell.length_b   1.000
_cell.length_c   1.000
_cell.angle_alpha   90.00
_cell.angle_beta   90.00
_cell.angle_gamma   90.00
#
_symmetry.space_group_name_H-M   'P 1'
#
loop_
_entity.id
_entity.type
_entity.pdbx_description
1 polymer ?
#
loop_
_entity_poly.entity_id
_entity_poly.type
_entity_poly.pdbx_seq_one_letter_code
_entity_poly.pdbx_strand_id
1 'polypeptide(L)'
;ASEDERSETSSSVAQAMKLSSEFIAGIVVGAVIGWALDRYAGTSPWGLIVFLLLGFGAGTLNVLRSAGYVADQGNIKSSVEKSDKE
;
A
#
# COMPACT_ATOMS: atom_id res chain seq x y z
N ALA A 1 -0.59 34.34 3.10
CA ALA A 1 -0.69 32.93 2.65
C ALA A 1 -1.99 32.81 1.88
N SER A 2 -1.88 32.72 0.56
CA SER A 2 -2.98 32.62 -0.41
C SER A 2 -3.80 31.36 -0.15
N GLU A 3 -5.12 31.43 -0.33
CA GLU A 3 -6.05 30.32 -0.10
C GLU A 3 -5.74 29.05 -0.91
N ASP A 4 -5.04 29.17 -2.05
CA ASP A 4 -4.55 28.08 -2.91
C ASP A 4 -3.57 27.11 -2.21
N GLU A 5 -2.70 27.62 -1.34
CA GLU A 5 -1.71 26.79 -0.62
C GLU A 5 -2.38 25.87 0.41
N ARG A 6 -3.52 26.30 0.99
CA ARG A 6 -4.28 25.49 1.95
C ARG A 6 -4.97 24.32 1.27
N SER A 7 -5.52 24.50 0.06
CA SER A 7 -6.17 23.42 -0.69
C SER A 7 -5.17 22.38 -1.17
N GLU A 8 -4.03 22.80 -1.73
CA GLU A 8 -2.93 21.92 -2.16
C GLU A 8 -2.31 21.17 -0.98
N THR A 9 -2.10 21.84 0.16
CA THR A 9 -1.65 21.18 1.40
C THR A 9 -2.70 20.21 1.91
N SER A 10 -3.98 20.57 1.87
CA SER A 10 -5.06 19.70 2.35
C SER A 10 -5.24 18.44 1.49
N SER A 11 -5.08 18.53 0.17
CA SER A 11 -5.21 17.40 -0.75
C SER A 11 -4.03 16.45 -0.62
N SER A 12 -2.80 16.97 -0.52
CA SER A 12 -1.58 16.18 -0.32
C SER A 12 -1.54 15.54 1.09
N VAL A 13 -1.98 16.25 2.13
CA VAL A 13 -2.15 15.67 3.47
C VAL A 13 -3.23 14.58 3.46
N ALA A 14 -4.38 14.80 2.81
CA ALA A 14 -5.43 13.78 2.72
C ALA A 14 -4.94 12.51 1.99
N GLN A 15 -4.10 12.67 0.96
CA GLN A 15 -3.51 11.55 0.24
C GLN A 15 -2.47 10.81 1.09
N ALA A 16 -1.62 11.53 1.82
CA ALA A 16 -0.67 10.94 2.77
C ALA A 16 -1.40 10.16 3.87
N MET A 17 -2.48 10.71 4.42
CA MET A 17 -3.31 10.05 5.44
C MET A 17 -3.95 8.76 4.91
N LYS A 18 -4.46 8.77 3.67
CA LYS A 18 -4.99 7.55 3.02
C LYS A 18 -3.91 6.47 2.86
N LEU A 19 -2.75 6.84 2.33
CA LEU A 19 -1.65 5.91 2.12
C LEU A 19 -1.16 5.30 3.45
N SER A 20 -1.07 6.14 4.49
CA SER A 20 -0.76 5.73 5.86
C SER A 20 -1.78 4.72 6.40
N SER A 21 -3.07 5.00 6.18
CA SER A 21 -4.16 4.15 6.65
C SER A 21 -4.18 2.80 5.94
N GLU A 22 -3.94 2.76 4.64
CA GLU A 22 -3.87 1.50 3.87
C GLU A 22 -2.69 0.64 4.32
N PHE A 23 -1.54 1.25 4.59
CA PHE A 23 -0.37 0.56 5.14
C PHE A 23 -0.63 -0.02 6.52
N ILE A 24 -1.17 0.78 7.45
CA ILE A 24 -1.47 0.36 8.82
C ILE A 24 -2.55 -0.72 8.82
N ALA A 25 -3.57 -0.61 7.97
CA ALA A 25 -4.62 -1.61 7.84
C ALA A 25 -4.05 -3.00 7.46
N GLY A 26 -3.11 -3.05 6.51
CA GLY A 26 -2.43 -4.29 6.14
C GLY A 26 -1.66 -4.93 7.29
N ILE A 27 -0.94 -4.12 8.09
CA ILE A 27 -0.20 -4.60 9.27
C ILE A 27 -1.16 -5.15 10.33
N VAL A 28 -2.23 -4.42 10.65
CA VAL A 28 -3.20 -4.83 11.67
C VAL A 28 -3.90 -6.12 11.26
N VAL A 29 -4.30 -6.26 9.99
CA VAL A 29 -4.91 -7.49 9.48
C VAL A 29 -3.92 -8.66 9.54
N GLY A 30 -2.67 -8.47 9.12
CA GLY A 30 -1.63 -9.49 9.21
C GLY A 30 -1.34 -9.93 10.66
N ALA A 31 -1.29 -8.98 11.59
CA ALA A 31 -1.09 -9.25 13.01
C ALA A 31 -2.26 -10.02 13.63
N VAL A 32 -3.50 -9.66 13.31
CA VAL A 32 -4.71 -10.36 13.80
C VAL A 32 -4.76 -11.79 13.27
N ILE A 33 -4.49 -11.99 11.97
CA ILE A 33 -4.47 -13.31 11.35
C ILE A 33 -3.33 -14.16 11.93
N GLY A 34 -2.12 -13.61 12.02
CA GLY A 34 -0.95 -14.29 12.60
C GLY A 34 -1.16 -14.70 14.05
N TRP A 35 -1.79 -13.83 14.86
CA TRP A 35 -2.13 -14.11 16.25
C TRP A 35 -3.19 -15.20 16.39
N ALA A 36 -4.22 -15.18 15.54
CA ALA A 36 -5.26 -16.21 15.53
C ALA A 36 -4.66 -17.59 15.16
N LEU A 37 -3.76 -17.63 14.18
CA LEU A 37 -3.04 -18.84 13.77
C LEU A 37 -2.13 -19.39 14.88
N ASP A 38 -1.34 -18.54 15.53
CA ASP A 38 -0.51 -18.95 16.67
C ASP A 38 -1.35 -19.55 17.80
N ARG A 39 -2.52 -18.96 18.06
CA ARG A 39 -3.43 -19.43 19.11
C ARG A 39 -4.05 -20.78 18.80
N TYR A 40 -4.33 -21.06 17.52
CA TYR A 40 -4.97 -22.30 17.08
C TYR A 40 -3.96 -23.43 16.89
N ALA A 41 -2.75 -23.12 16.40
CA ALA A 41 -1.69 -24.10 16.17
C ALA A 41 -0.92 -24.46 17.45
N GLY A 42 -1.02 -23.67 18.51
CA GLY A 42 -0.28 -23.88 19.77
C GLY A 42 1.23 -23.72 19.62
N THR A 43 1.70 -23.28 18.44
CA THR A 43 3.08 -22.96 18.14
C THR A 43 3.43 -21.60 18.74
N SER A 44 4.50 -21.53 19.54
CA SER A 44 5.20 -20.29 19.90
C SER A 44 5.37 -19.40 18.65
N PRO A 45 5.48 -18.06 18.77
CA PRO A 45 4.82 -17.03 17.92
C PRO A 45 5.27 -16.97 16.45
N TRP A 46 5.25 -18.12 15.78
CA TRP A 46 5.82 -18.35 14.46
C TRP A 46 4.87 -17.85 13.37
N GLY A 47 3.58 -18.06 13.56
CA GLY A 47 2.52 -17.48 12.74
C GLY A 47 2.58 -15.96 12.77
N LEU A 48 2.75 -15.34 13.94
CA LEU A 48 2.99 -13.90 14.04
C LEU A 48 4.26 -13.48 13.30
N ILE A 49 5.39 -14.17 13.46
CA ILE A 49 6.65 -13.78 12.79
C ILE A 49 6.50 -13.86 11.26
N VAL A 50 5.94 -14.95 10.72
CA VAL A 50 5.77 -15.15 9.28
C VAL A 50 4.76 -14.15 8.70
N PHE A 51 3.59 -13.98 9.33
CA PHE A 51 2.59 -13.02 8.85
C PHE A 51 3.00 -11.57 9.06
N LEU A 52 3.80 -11.26 10.08
CA LEU A 52 4.37 -9.93 10.28
C LEU A 52 5.39 -9.62 9.20
N LEU A 53 6.31 -10.55 8.89
CA LEU A 53 7.28 -10.37 7.81
C LEU A 53 6.60 -10.29 6.44
N LEU A 54 5.60 -11.14 6.20
CA LEU A 54 4.84 -11.14 4.94
C LEU A 54 3.97 -9.88 4.82
N GLY A 55 3.30 -9.47 5.88
CA GLY A 55 2.52 -8.23 5.93
C GLY A 55 3.38 -6.98 5.80
N PHE A 56 4.56 -6.97 6.42
CA PHE A 56 5.56 -5.90 6.26
C PHE A 56 6.12 -5.85 4.83
N GLY A 57 6.44 -7.00 4.24
CA GLY A 57 6.87 -7.13 2.84
C GLY A 57 5.81 -6.67 1.85
N ALA A 58 4.55 -7.10 2.02
CA ALA A 58 3.43 -6.65 1.20
C ALA A 58 3.15 -5.15 1.38
N GLY A 59 3.22 -4.64 2.60
CA GLY A 59 3.04 -3.22 2.91
C GLY A 59 4.15 -2.34 2.30
N THR A 60 5.42 -2.74 2.46
CA THR A 60 6.54 -2.04 1.81
C THR A 60 6.45 -2.09 0.30
N LEU A 61 6.04 -3.23 -0.29
CA LEU A 61 5.81 -3.34 -1.74
C LEU A 61 4.68 -2.42 -2.21
N ASN A 62 3.58 -2.28 -1.44
CA ASN A 62 2.48 -1.37 -1.75
C ASN A 62 2.92 0.11 -1.72
N VAL A 63 3.75 0.48 -0.75
CA VAL A 63 4.32 1.84 -0.64
C VAL A 63 5.30 2.10 -1.78
N LEU A 64 6.20 1.17 -2.08
CA LEU A 64 7.15 1.29 -3.19
C LEU A 64 6.44 1.39 -4.54
N ARG A 65 5.32 0.68 -4.71
CA ARG A 65 4.47 0.81 -5.90
C ARG A 65 3.79 2.17 -5.97
N SER A 66 3.28 2.68 -4.85
CA SER A 66 2.67 4.02 -4.78
C SER A 66 3.69 5.15 -5.01
N ALA A 67 4.94 4.94 -4.60
CA ALA A 67 6.06 5.85 -4.84
C ALA A 67 6.66 5.74 -6.25
N GLY A 68 6.10 4.89 -7.13
CA GLY A 68 6.51 4.77 -8.54
C GLY A 68 7.76 3.92 -8.80
N TYR A 69 8.29 3.22 -7.79
CA TYR A 69 9.45 2.32 -7.95
C TYR A 69 9.08 0.99 -8.61
N VAL A 70 7.80 0.60 -8.62
CA VAL A 70 7.31 -0.57 -9.34
C VAL A 70 6.43 -0.08 -10.48
N ALA A 71 6.96 -0.10 -11.70
CA ALA A 71 6.27 0.34 -12.91
C ALA A 71 4.83 -0.21 -12.96
N ASP A 72 3.87 0.69 -13.02
CA ASP A 72 2.50 0.35 -13.36
C ASP A 72 2.49 -0.07 -14.84
N GLN A 73 2.33 -1.37 -15.09
CA GLN A 73 2.09 -1.94 -16.42
C GLN A 73 0.65 -1.59 -16.87
N GLY A 74 0.36 -0.30 -17.01
CA GLY A 74 -0.94 0.23 -17.45
C GLY A 74 -0.84 1.23 -18.60
N ASN A 75 0.33 1.82 -18.86
CA ASN A 75 0.50 2.88 -19.87
C ASN A 75 0.74 2.37 -21.30
N ILE A 76 0.60 1.07 -21.57
CA ILE A 76 0.81 0.50 -22.92
C ILE A 76 -0.42 0.71 -23.82
N LYS A 77 -1.64 0.86 -23.27
CA LYS A 77 -2.86 1.02 -24.10
C LYS A 77 -3.07 2.43 -24.65
N SER A 78 -2.62 3.47 -23.94
CA SER A 78 -2.78 4.88 -24.34
C SER A 78 -1.91 5.25 -25.54
N SER A 79 -0.78 4.58 -25.74
CA SER A 79 0.13 4.88 -26.86
C SER A 79 -0.23 4.16 -28.16
N VAL A 80 -1.02 3.07 -28.10
CA VAL A 80 -1.42 2.31 -29.30
C VAL A 80 -2.59 2.98 -30.03
N GLU A 81 -3.54 3.59 -29.31
CA GLU A 81 -4.71 4.24 -29.93
C GLU A 81 -4.37 5.56 -30.65
N LYS A 82 -3.23 6.19 -30.33
CA LYS A 82 -2.81 7.45 -30.96
C LYS A 82 -2.10 7.25 -32.30
N SER A 83 -1.52 6.08 -32.57
CA SER A 83 -0.81 5.82 -33.83
C SER A 83 -1.69 5.27 -34.95
N ASP A 84 -2.90 4.78 -34.68
CA ASP A 84 -3.84 4.30 -35.71
C ASP A 84 -4.70 5.42 -36.33
N LYS A 85 -4.52 6.68 -35.91
CA LYS A 85 -5.27 7.84 -36.40
C LYS A 85 -4.44 8.87 -37.17
N GLU A 86 -3.15 8.60 -37.41
CA GLU A 86 -2.29 9.44 -38.27
C GLU A 86 -2.12 8.85 -39.68
#